data_AF-A0A5Q0GUC8-F1
#
_entry.id   AF-A0A5Q0GUC8-F1
#
_cell.length_a   1.000
_cell.length_b   1.000
_cell.length_c   1.000
_cell.angle_alpha   90.00
_cell.angle_beta   90.00
_cell.angle_gamma   90.00
#
_symmetry.space_group_name_H-M   'P 1'
#
loop_
_entity.id
_entity.type
_entity.pdbx_description
1 polymer ?
#
loop_
_entity_poly.entity_id
_entity_poly.type
_entity_poly.pdbx_seq_one_letter_code
_entity_poly.pdbx_strand_id
1 'polypeptide(L)'
;MPFMASGGGQGVPAPPAAVTMQVEPDRVLALKARYEAVRDSVQDFLDARGSALRAVPLAADEVSGDAAEVFSDNATTAIEVSRRFVDELNLNIEQLHQAAVGYRLVEDGGETAIRQIGKSTGDA
;
A
#
# COMPACT_ATOMS: atom_id res chain seq x y z
N MET A 1 -10.26 -8.12 47.92
CA MET A 1 -10.89 -6.97 48.59
C MET A 1 -11.09 -5.87 47.54
N PRO A 2 -12.30 -5.71 46.98
CA PRO A 2 -12.60 -4.62 46.06
C PRO A 2 -12.80 -3.31 46.83
N PHE A 3 -12.20 -2.22 46.35
CA PHE A 3 -12.47 -0.87 46.83
C PHE A 3 -13.65 -0.29 46.04
N MET A 4 -14.80 -0.16 46.70
CA MET A 4 -15.91 0.66 46.24
C MET A 4 -15.66 2.11 46.65
N ALA A 5 -15.44 2.99 45.68
CA ALA A 5 -15.60 4.43 45.86
C ALA A 5 -17.06 4.77 45.58
N SER A 6 -17.82 4.93 46.66
CA SER A 6 -19.12 5.61 46.68
C SER A 6 -18.90 7.10 46.41
N GLY A 7 -19.62 7.65 45.44
CA GLY A 7 -19.59 9.08 45.13
C GLY A 7 -20.16 9.37 43.76
N GLY A 8 -21.49 9.45 43.67
CA GLY A 8 -22.22 9.73 42.45
C GLY A 8 -21.85 11.08 41.83
N GLY A 9 -21.59 11.03 40.53
CA GLY A 9 -21.53 12.16 39.62
C GLY A 9 -21.51 11.58 38.22
N GLN A 10 -22.68 11.53 37.56
CA GLN A 10 -22.81 11.17 36.15
C GLN A 10 -22.01 12.16 35.30
N GLY A 11 -20.71 11.91 35.12
CA GLY A 11 -19.95 12.40 34.01
C GLY A 11 -20.23 11.47 32.84
N VAL A 12 -21.05 11.94 31.90
CA VAL A 12 -21.17 11.33 30.57
C VAL A 12 -19.75 11.05 30.08
N PRO A 13 -19.40 9.81 29.64
CA PRO A 13 -18.08 9.57 29.09
C PRO A 13 -17.90 10.57 27.95
N ALA A 14 -16.82 11.34 28.01
CA ALA A 14 -16.45 12.23 26.91
C ALA A 14 -16.55 11.40 25.63
N PRO A 15 -17.29 11.85 24.59
CA PRO A 15 -17.39 11.11 23.35
C PRO A 15 -15.95 10.81 22.89
N PRO A 16 -15.66 9.58 22.41
CA PRO A 16 -14.34 9.26 21.91
C PRO A 16 -13.97 10.38 20.94
N ALA A 17 -12.84 11.04 21.21
CA ALA A 17 -12.37 12.16 20.40
C ALA A 17 -12.51 11.71 18.95
N ALA A 18 -13.41 12.35 18.20
CA ALA A 18 -13.64 12.01 16.82
C ALA A 18 -12.29 12.16 16.14
N VAL A 19 -11.67 11.04 15.80
CA VAL A 19 -10.44 11.03 15.01
C VAL A 19 -10.88 11.54 13.66
N THR A 20 -10.79 12.85 13.46
CA THR A 20 -11.03 13.47 12.18
C THR A 20 -9.93 12.95 11.27
N MET A 21 -10.30 11.99 10.42
CA MET A 21 -9.43 11.38 9.45
C MET A 21 -9.03 12.46 8.43
N GLN A 22 -7.94 13.17 8.71
CA GLN A 22 -7.36 14.15 7.80
C GLN A 22 -6.60 13.39 6.72
N VAL A 23 -7.22 13.24 5.56
CA VAL A 23 -6.55 12.69 4.38
C VAL A 23 -6.29 13.83 3.42
N GLU A 24 -5.05 13.91 2.97
CA GLU A 24 -4.63 14.79 1.89
C GLU A 24 -4.57 13.95 0.60
N PRO A 25 -5.58 14.00 -0.29
CA PRO A 25 -5.65 13.15 -1.48
C PRO A 25 -4.43 13.30 -2.39
N ASP A 26 -3.88 14.51 -2.48
CA ASP A 26 -2.67 14.80 -3.24
C ASP A 26 -1.44 14.04 -2.73
N ARG A 27 -1.35 13.81 -1.41
CA ARG A 27 -0.26 13.00 -0.84
C ARG A 27 -0.42 11.52 -1.14
N VAL A 28 -1.66 11.02 -1.20
CA VAL A 28 -1.96 9.63 -1.61
C VAL A 28 -1.55 9.41 -3.07
N LEU A 29 -1.85 10.36 -3.95
CA LEU A 29 -1.43 10.33 -5.35
C LEU A 29 0.09 10.42 -5.51
N ALA A 30 0.75 11.30 -4.76
CA ALA A 30 2.21 11.42 -4.77
C ALA A 30 2.90 10.14 -4.27
N LEU A 31 2.34 9.48 -3.24
CA LEU A 31 2.84 8.21 -2.74
C LEU A 31 2.65 7.09 -3.77
N LYS A 32 1.48 7.02 -4.42
CA LYS A 32 1.21 6.08 -5.51
C LYS A 32 2.23 6.23 -6.65
N ALA A 33 2.48 7.46 -7.11
CA ALA A 33 3.45 7.74 -8.17
C ALA A 33 4.88 7.29 -7.79
N ARG A 34 5.27 7.45 -6.52
CA ARG A 34 6.57 6.93 -6.02
C ARG A 34 6.63 5.41 -6.04
N TYR A 35 5.56 4.73 -5.66
CA TYR A 35 5.51 3.27 -5.68
C TYR A 35 5.55 2.74 -7.12
N GLU A 36 4.84 3.39 -8.03
CA GLU A 36 4.90 3.09 -9.47
C GLU A 36 6.32 3.24 -10.01
N ALA A 37 7.00 4.35 -9.72
CA ALA A 37 8.38 4.55 -10.16
C ALA A 37 9.37 3.49 -9.64
N VAL A 38 9.21 3.07 -8.37
CA VAL A 38 10.05 2.00 -7.79
C VAL A 38 9.72 0.65 -8.43
N ARG A 39 8.43 0.33 -8.60
CA ARG A 39 8.00 -0.89 -9.27
C ARG A 39 8.59 -0.99 -10.67
N ASP A 40 8.44 0.07 -11.46
CA ASP A 40 8.89 0.11 -12.85
C ASP A 40 10.43 -0.06 -12.92
N SER A 41 11.18 0.62 -12.04
CA SER A 41 12.64 0.45 -11.95
C SER A 41 13.07 -0.99 -11.62
N VAL A 42 12.39 -1.64 -10.67
CA VAL A 42 12.69 -3.04 -10.30
C VAL A 42 12.29 -3.99 -11.41
N GLN A 43 11.16 -3.76 -12.07
CA GLN A 43 10.67 -4.57 -13.17
C GLN A 43 11.58 -4.46 -14.39
N ASP A 44 11.98 -3.26 -14.77
CA ASP A 44 12.96 -3.01 -15.85
C ASP A 44 14.29 -3.72 -15.56
N PHE A 45 14.76 -3.69 -14.31
CA PHE A 45 15.96 -4.43 -13.91
C PHE A 45 15.79 -5.94 -14.08
N LEU A 46 14.66 -6.51 -13.64
CA LEU A 46 14.40 -7.94 -13.77
C LEU A 46 14.27 -8.38 -15.22
N ASP A 47 13.62 -7.58 -16.07
CA ASP A 47 13.43 -7.88 -17.48
C ASP A 47 14.76 -7.77 -18.25
N ALA A 48 15.58 -6.76 -17.95
CA ALA A 48 16.86 -6.55 -18.63
C ALA A 48 17.99 -7.46 -18.15
N ARG A 49 18.01 -7.83 -16.86
CA ARG A 49 19.17 -8.48 -16.21
C ARG A 49 18.84 -9.79 -15.50
N GLY A 50 17.57 -10.14 -15.31
CA GLY A 50 17.16 -11.34 -14.57
C GLY A 50 17.74 -12.62 -15.15
N SER A 51 17.76 -12.77 -16.48
CA SER A 51 18.37 -13.93 -17.14
C SER A 51 19.90 -13.96 -17.02
N ALA A 52 20.53 -12.79 -17.01
CA ALA A 52 21.98 -12.64 -16.91
C ALA A 52 22.53 -12.90 -15.50
N LEU A 53 21.67 -12.90 -14.47
CA LEU A 53 22.04 -13.25 -13.10
C LEU A 53 22.26 -14.76 -12.93
N ARG A 54 21.67 -15.60 -13.79
CA ARG A 54 21.84 -17.05 -13.74
C ARG A 54 23.18 -17.43 -14.35
N ALA A 55 23.91 -18.29 -13.66
CA ALA A 55 25.17 -18.82 -14.17
C ALA A 55 24.91 -19.75 -15.36
N VAL A 56 25.79 -19.68 -16.35
CA VAL A 56 25.76 -20.54 -17.54
C VAL A 56 26.90 -21.55 -17.40
N PRO A 57 26.66 -22.85 -17.66
CA PRO A 57 27.72 -23.85 -17.61
C PRO A 57 28.84 -23.53 -18.61
N LEU A 58 30.09 -23.59 -18.14
CA LEU A 58 31.27 -23.27 -18.95
C LEU A 58 31.62 -24.37 -19.97
N ALA A 59 31.18 -25.59 -19.70
CA ALA A 59 31.32 -26.75 -20.58
C ALA A 59 30.09 -27.67 -20.44
N ALA A 60 29.93 -28.58 -21.39
CA ALA A 60 28.77 -29.48 -21.46
C ALA A 60 28.91 -30.76 -20.61
N ASP A 61 29.85 -30.78 -19.67
CA ASP A 61 30.03 -31.89 -18.72
C ASP A 61 29.10 -31.73 -17.50
N GLU A 62 28.80 -32.86 -16.85
CA GLU A 62 27.90 -32.91 -15.69
C GLU A 62 28.37 -32.00 -14.54
N VAL A 63 29.69 -31.92 -14.30
CA VAL A 63 30.25 -31.11 -13.21
C VAL A 63 30.06 -29.61 -13.47
N SER A 64 30.27 -29.17 -14.70
CA SER A 64 30.00 -27.79 -15.14
C SER A 64 28.51 -27.44 -15.05
N GLY A 65 27.63 -28.40 -15.32
CA GLY A 65 26.17 -28.27 -15.14
C GLY A 65 25.80 -28.05 -13.68
N ASP A 66 26.21 -28.97 -12.81
CA ASP A 66 25.94 -28.92 -11.36
C ASP A 66 26.49 -27.63 -10.73
N ALA A 67 27.70 -27.23 -11.11
CA ALA A 67 28.31 -25.98 -10.62
C ALA A 67 27.49 -24.76 -11.05
N ALA A 68 27.01 -24.70 -12.30
CA ALA A 68 26.19 -23.59 -12.77
C ALA A 68 24.84 -23.52 -12.06
N GLU A 69 24.25 -24.65 -11.68
CA GLU A 69 23.03 -24.71 -10.86
C GLU A 69 23.28 -24.10 -9.48
N VAL A 70 24.33 -24.56 -8.78
CA VAL A 70 24.68 -24.03 -7.44
C VAL A 70 24.98 -22.53 -7.47
N PHE A 71 25.66 -22.03 -8.50
CA PHE A 71 25.89 -20.59 -8.65
C PHE A 71 24.63 -19.81 -9.01
N SER A 72 23.63 -20.47 -9.61
CA SER A 72 22.34 -19.88 -9.99
C SER A 72 21.31 -19.86 -8.86
N ASP A 73 21.46 -20.66 -7.81
CA ASP A 73 20.47 -20.73 -6.72
C ASP A 73 20.23 -19.39 -6.02
N ASN A 74 21.33 -18.67 -5.73
CA ASN A 74 21.26 -17.33 -5.14
C ASN A 74 20.60 -16.33 -6.08
N ALA A 75 20.90 -16.42 -7.38
CA ALA A 75 20.30 -15.58 -8.41
C ALA A 75 18.80 -15.87 -8.55
N THR A 76 18.40 -17.14 -8.56
CA THR A 76 17.01 -17.58 -8.63
C THR A 76 16.23 -17.06 -7.43
N THR A 77 16.78 -17.23 -6.22
CA THR A 77 16.16 -16.69 -4.99
C THR A 77 16.01 -15.18 -5.05
N ALA A 78 17.05 -14.45 -5.49
CA ALA A 78 16.99 -12.99 -5.62
C ALA A 78 15.93 -12.53 -6.64
N ILE A 79 15.80 -13.22 -7.77
CA ILE A 79 14.77 -12.96 -8.78
C ILE A 79 13.38 -13.21 -8.20
N GLU A 80 13.18 -14.32 -7.48
CA GLU A 80 11.90 -14.66 -6.87
C GLU A 80 11.47 -13.63 -5.81
N VAL A 81 12.38 -13.24 -4.92
CA VAL A 81 12.12 -12.21 -3.91
C VAL A 81 11.78 -10.88 -4.57
N SER A 82 12.51 -10.51 -5.63
CA SER A 82 12.25 -9.26 -6.36
C SER A 82 10.88 -9.28 -7.06
N ARG A 83 10.46 -10.44 -7.61
CA ARG A 83 9.12 -10.61 -8.19
C ARG A 83 8.03 -10.45 -7.14
N ARG A 84 8.17 -11.12 -5.98
CA ARG A 84 7.23 -10.96 -4.85
C ARG A 84 7.15 -9.51 -4.38
N PHE A 85 8.29 -8.81 -4.35
CA PHE A 85 8.31 -7.40 -3.98
C PHE A 85 7.52 -6.53 -4.98
N VAL A 86 7.63 -6.78 -6.28
CA VAL A 86 6.81 -6.13 -7.32
C VAL A 86 5.33 -6.43 -7.13
N ASP A 87 4.97 -7.67 -6.80
CA ASP A 87 3.57 -8.06 -6.54
C ASP A 87 2.99 -7.31 -5.34
N GLU A 88 3.74 -7.23 -4.24
CA GLU A 88 3.35 -6.46 -3.04
C GLU A 88 3.23 -4.95 -3.34
N LEU A 89 4.12 -4.40 -4.18
CA LEU A 89 3.99 -3.00 -4.63
C LEU A 89 2.72 -2.80 -5.44
N ASN A 90 2.34 -3.72 -6.33
CA ASN A 90 1.09 -3.64 -7.08
C ASN A 90 -0.14 -3.66 -6.16
N LEU A 91 -0.14 -4.53 -5.14
CA LEU A 91 -1.22 -4.57 -4.15
C LEU A 91 -1.34 -3.24 -3.39
N ASN A 92 -0.22 -2.66 -2.97
CA ASN A 92 -0.21 -1.38 -2.26
C ASN A 92 -0.65 -0.21 -3.17
N ILE A 93 -0.24 -0.19 -4.44
CA ILE A 93 -0.67 0.81 -5.43
C ILE A 93 -2.19 0.75 -5.61
N GLU A 94 -2.77 -0.45 -5.70
CA GLU A 94 -4.21 -0.65 -5.83
C GLU A 94 -4.97 -0.18 -4.59
N GLN A 95 -4.47 -0.49 -3.39
CA GLN A 95 -5.06 0.00 -2.14
C GLN A 95 -5.03 1.54 -2.05
N LEU A 96 -3.93 2.17 -2.45
CA LEU A 96 -3.83 3.63 -2.51
C LEU A 96 -4.79 4.22 -3.54
N HIS A 97 -5.00 3.56 -4.67
CA HIS A 97 -5.98 3.96 -5.68
C HIS A 97 -7.42 3.90 -5.12
N GLN A 98 -7.78 2.78 -4.51
CA GLN A 98 -9.10 2.58 -3.89
C GLN A 98 -9.36 3.60 -2.76
N ALA A 99 -8.35 3.87 -1.94
CA ALA A 99 -8.44 4.91 -0.91
C ALA A 99 -8.72 6.28 -1.55
N ALA A 100 -7.94 6.69 -2.55
CA ALA A 100 -8.14 7.97 -3.24
C ALA A 100 -9.54 8.12 -3.86
N VAL A 101 -10.05 7.06 -4.50
CA VAL A 101 -11.42 7.03 -5.06
C VAL A 101 -12.48 7.12 -3.96
N GLY A 102 -12.30 6.37 -2.86
CA GLY A 102 -13.19 6.40 -1.71
C GLY A 102 -13.29 7.78 -1.08
N TYR A 103 -12.16 8.48 -0.92
CA TYR A 103 -12.15 9.85 -0.40
C TYR A 103 -12.90 10.83 -1.29
N ARG A 104 -12.64 10.78 -2.60
CA ARG A 104 -13.32 11.65 -3.57
C ARG A 104 -14.83 11.43 -3.56
N LEU A 105 -15.28 10.18 -3.47
CA LEU A 105 -16.71 9.84 -3.39
C LEU A 105 -17.37 10.38 -2.10
N VAL A 106 -16.68 10.31 -0.96
CA VAL A 106 -17.18 10.84 0.32
C VAL A 106 -17.24 12.36 0.31
N GLU A 107 -16.26 13.04 -0.29
CA GLU A 107 -16.25 14.50 -0.42
C GLU A 107 -17.40 14.98 -1.32
N ASP A 108 -17.59 14.35 -2.49
CA ASP A 108 -18.70 14.66 -3.40
C ASP A 108 -20.09 14.43 -2.74
N GLY A 109 -20.21 13.38 -1.92
CA GLY A 109 -21.42 13.09 -1.13
C GLY A 109 -21.66 14.08 0.02
N GLY A 110 -20.60 14.55 0.67
CA GLY A 110 -20.67 15.55 1.73
C GLY A 110 -21.04 16.93 1.21
N GLU A 111 -20.45 17.36 0.09
CA GLU A 111 -20.79 18.63 -0.55
C GLU A 111 -22.26 18.70 -1.02
N THR A 112 -22.77 17.59 -1.57
CA THR A 112 -24.17 17.51 -2.01
C THR A 112 -25.14 17.58 -0.84
N ALA A 113 -24.85 16.88 0.27
CA ALA A 113 -25.67 16.96 1.49
C ALA A 113 -25.67 18.38 2.11
N ILE A 114 -24.52 19.04 2.18
CA ILE A 114 -24.41 20.40 2.73
C ILE A 114 -25.13 21.43 1.83
N ARG A 115 -25.04 21.32 0.50
CA ARG A 115 -25.82 22.19 -0.41
C ARG A 115 -27.33 21.98 -0.28
N GLN A 116 -27.78 20.76 -0.01
CA GLN A 116 -29.21 20.47 0.18
C GLN A 116 -29.74 21.07 1.48
N ILE A 117 -29.00 20.96 2.59
CA ILE A 117 -29.35 21.57 3.88
C ILE A 117 -29.28 23.10 3.81
N GLY A 118 -28.32 23.65 3.08
CA GLY A 118 -28.22 25.10 2.86
C GLY A 118 -29.39 25.68 2.07
N LYS A 119 -29.99 24.91 1.15
CA LYS A 119 -31.20 25.32 0.41
C LYS A 119 -32.50 25.18 1.21
N SER A 120 -32.60 24.24 2.14
CA SER A 120 -33.83 24.04 2.94
C SER A 120 -33.99 25.05 4.09
N THR A 121 -32.95 25.82 4.40
CA THR A 121 -32.92 26.74 5.56
C THR A 121 -32.97 28.22 5.14
N GLY A 122 -33.08 28.52 3.84
CA GLY A 122 -33.02 29.88 3.29
C GLY A 122 -34.33 30.44 2.72
N ASP A 123 -35.45 29.72 2.82
CA ASP A 123 -36.79 30.19 2.43
C ASP A 123 -37.75 30.02 3.61
N ALA A 124 -37.77 31.00 4.52
CA ALA A 124 -38.84 31.25 5.49
C ALA A 124 -38.79 32.70 5.98
#